data_AF-A0A2E4PMT0-F1
#
_entry.id   AF-A0A2E4PMT0-F1
#
_cell.length_a   1.000
_cell.length_b   1.000
_cell.length_c   1.000
_cell.angle_alpha   90.00
_cell.angle_beta   90.00
_cell.angle_gamma   90.00
#
_symmetry.space_group_name_H-M   'P 1'
#
loop_
_entity.id
_entity.type
_entity.pdbx_description
1 polymer ?
#
loop_
_entity_poly.entity_id
_entity_poly.type
_entity_poly.pdbx_seq_one_letter_code
_entity_poly.pdbx_strand_id
1 'polypeptide(L)'
;MYDDAQKLTTSELLEKNLNDKYWSEVFLTLNASVNHYIDDKNYLKSLAEQITDTTETKLKGTSRLIIWDRISNGDIIFEGKGLVIENDLFTVAGRANQLLQNLTNKNFGFVTINSTKNELKTLKNKWIDFLNEKTVEEYKPEQFKNSKIPEISSLSAVKALIVSLQANSLKDEITKKCLKKVYNLDKMPDDKNSSAIYCDPDSYTYAYLAMLFGDEKVNESKDAKWWLSFWNENKDNLVWNPENGIYEVKK
;
A
#
# COMPACT_ATOMS: atom_id res chain seq x y z
N MET A 1 -1.76 -11.40 22.38
CA MET A 1 -1.19 -11.25 21.02
C MET A 1 -0.36 -9.99 20.88
N TYR A 2 -0.91 -8.77 21.09
CA TYR A 2 -0.10 -7.54 21.03
C TYR A 2 1.01 -7.54 22.09
N ASP A 3 0.65 -7.74 23.37
CA ASP A 3 1.60 -7.78 24.49
C ASP A 3 2.65 -8.87 24.37
N ASP A 4 2.31 -9.98 23.70
CA ASP A 4 3.25 -11.08 23.46
C ASP A 4 4.26 -10.70 22.37
N ALA A 5 3.81 -10.03 21.31
CA ALA A 5 4.69 -9.52 20.27
C ALA A 5 5.71 -8.50 20.80
N GLN A 6 5.34 -7.70 21.81
CA GLN A 6 6.25 -6.72 22.42
C GLN A 6 7.40 -7.37 23.20
N LYS A 7 7.31 -8.67 23.55
CA LYS A 7 8.35 -9.38 24.31
C LYS A 7 9.37 -10.10 23.42
N LEU A 8 9.18 -10.06 22.10
CA LEU A 8 10.04 -10.76 21.15
C LEU A 8 11.44 -10.16 21.12
N THR A 9 12.44 -11.03 21.05
CA THR A 9 13.85 -10.69 20.85
C THR A 9 14.12 -10.26 19.41
N THR A 10 15.26 -9.62 19.17
CA THR A 10 15.68 -9.24 17.80
C THR A 10 15.80 -10.45 16.88
N SER A 11 16.34 -11.58 17.36
CA SER A 11 16.41 -12.83 16.59
C SER A 11 15.03 -13.36 16.18
N GLU A 12 14.06 -13.31 17.10
CA GLU A 12 12.68 -13.74 16.79
C GLU A 12 12.01 -12.77 15.80
N LEU A 13 12.22 -11.46 15.95
CA LEU A 13 11.69 -10.47 15.01
C LEU A 13 12.30 -10.63 13.61
N LEU A 14 13.60 -10.91 13.50
CA LEU A 14 14.27 -11.22 12.24
C LEU A 14 13.66 -12.47 11.59
N GLU A 15 13.43 -13.53 12.37
CA GLU A 15 12.81 -14.77 11.87
C GLU A 15 11.36 -14.53 11.41
N LYS A 16 10.60 -13.71 12.14
CA LYS A 16 9.25 -13.30 11.73
C LYS A 16 9.27 -12.49 10.43
N ASN A 17 10.26 -11.62 10.24
CA ASN A 17 10.43 -10.89 8.98
C ASN A 17 10.60 -11.83 7.77
N LEU A 18 11.21 -12.99 7.95
CA LEU A 18 11.38 -13.99 6.90
C LEU A 18 10.08 -14.74 6.59
N ASN A 19 9.27 -15.03 7.61
CA ASN A 19 8.26 -16.09 7.53
C ASN A 19 6.80 -15.65 7.64
N ASP A 20 6.51 -14.46 8.18
CA ASP A 20 5.13 -14.03 8.46
C ASP A 20 4.27 -14.03 7.20
N LYS A 21 3.01 -14.49 7.34
CA LYS A 21 2.06 -14.69 6.23
C LYS A 21 0.78 -13.89 6.38
N TYR A 22 0.58 -13.23 7.51
CA TYR A 22 -0.56 -12.36 7.74
C TYR A 22 -0.11 -10.92 7.93
N TRP A 23 -0.85 -9.98 7.34
CA TRP A 23 -0.60 -8.54 7.55
C TRP A 23 -0.58 -8.18 9.04
N SER A 24 -1.46 -8.76 9.85
CA SER A 24 -1.48 -8.52 11.30
C SER A 24 -0.18 -8.96 12.00
N GLU A 25 0.46 -10.03 11.54
CA GLU A 25 1.73 -10.50 12.12
C GLU A 25 2.87 -9.54 11.74
N VAL A 26 2.95 -9.18 10.46
CA VAL A 26 3.91 -8.18 9.96
C VAL A 26 3.75 -6.85 10.71
N PHE A 27 2.50 -6.38 10.88
CA PHE A 27 2.21 -5.16 11.62
C PHE A 27 2.67 -5.24 13.08
N LEU A 28 2.49 -6.38 13.75
CA LEU A 28 2.98 -6.58 15.11
C LEU A 28 4.51 -6.58 15.18
N THR A 29 5.18 -7.21 14.22
CA THR A 29 6.65 -7.20 14.09
C THR A 29 7.18 -5.77 13.89
N LEU A 30 6.52 -4.97 13.05
CA LEU A 30 6.84 -3.56 12.85
C LEU A 30 6.74 -2.76 14.16
N ASN A 31 5.64 -2.89 14.89
CA ASN A 31 5.43 -2.16 16.15
C ASN A 31 6.41 -2.58 17.24
N ALA A 32 6.57 -3.89 17.46
CA ALA A 32 7.49 -4.41 18.47
C ALA A 32 8.94 -3.98 18.21
N SER A 33 9.34 -3.94 16.94
CA SER A 33 10.67 -3.46 16.55
C SER A 33 10.87 -2.00 16.97
N VAL A 34 9.94 -1.12 16.59
CA VAL A 34 10.04 0.33 16.84
C VAL A 34 10.01 0.64 18.34
N ASN A 35 9.18 -0.06 19.11
CA ASN A 35 9.02 0.21 20.55
C ASN A 35 10.24 -0.17 21.39
N HIS A 36 11.09 -1.08 20.92
CA HIS A 36 12.11 -1.71 21.78
C HIS A 36 13.53 -1.72 21.21
N TYR A 37 13.71 -1.56 19.89
CA TYR A 37 15.00 -1.84 19.23
C TYR A 37 15.50 -0.72 18.32
N ILE A 38 15.06 0.51 18.56
CA ILE A 38 15.44 1.68 17.75
C ILE A 38 16.97 1.92 17.71
N ASP A 39 17.66 1.64 18.82
CA ASP A 39 19.11 1.88 18.98
C ASP A 39 19.99 0.63 18.74
N ASP A 40 19.39 -0.53 18.42
CA ASP A 40 20.15 -1.78 18.24
C ASP A 40 20.81 -1.83 16.85
N LYS A 41 22.07 -1.37 16.77
CA LYS A 41 22.86 -1.38 15.53
C LYS A 41 23.05 -2.77 14.93
N ASN A 42 23.09 -3.84 15.73
CA ASN A 42 23.26 -5.19 15.20
C ASN A 42 21.98 -5.68 14.53
N TYR A 43 20.83 -5.38 15.15
CA TYR A 43 19.53 -5.64 14.54
C TYR A 43 19.35 -4.88 13.23
N LEU A 44 19.65 -3.58 13.20
CA LEU A 44 19.59 -2.76 11.99
C LEU A 44 20.50 -3.32 10.88
N LYS A 45 21.74 -3.72 11.20
CA LYS A 45 22.64 -4.35 10.21
C LYS A 45 22.05 -5.66 9.68
N SER A 46 21.44 -6.47 10.54
CA SER A 46 20.83 -7.74 10.15
C SER A 46 19.61 -7.54 9.25
N LEU A 47 18.80 -6.51 9.50
CA LEU A 47 17.73 -6.08 8.61
C LEU A 47 18.26 -5.61 7.25
N ALA A 48 19.35 -4.81 7.24
CA ALA A 48 19.96 -4.35 6.00
C ALA A 48 20.46 -5.51 5.12
N GLU A 49 20.96 -6.59 5.73
CA GLU A 49 21.35 -7.81 5.01
C GLU A 49 20.16 -8.50 4.31
N GLN A 50 18.96 -8.41 4.89
CA GLN A 50 17.72 -9.01 4.34
C GLN A 50 17.12 -8.22 3.16
N ILE A 51 17.59 -7.00 2.86
CA ILE A 51 17.07 -6.19 1.74
C ILE A 51 17.25 -6.88 0.37
N THR A 52 18.22 -7.78 0.24
CA THR A 52 18.44 -8.53 -1.01
C THR A 52 17.64 -9.82 -1.09
N ASP A 53 16.87 -10.17 -0.04
CA ASP A 53 16.02 -11.36 -0.03
C ASP A 53 14.65 -11.04 -0.67
N THR A 54 14.47 -11.51 -1.90
CA THR A 54 13.23 -11.31 -2.67
C THR A 54 12.17 -12.38 -2.39
N THR A 55 12.33 -13.19 -1.36
CA THR A 55 11.35 -14.22 -1.01
C THR A 55 10.00 -13.57 -0.70
N GLU A 56 8.96 -14.06 -1.37
CA GLU A 56 7.59 -13.59 -1.19
C GLU A 56 6.82 -14.51 -0.23
N THR A 57 6.24 -13.93 0.82
CA THR A 57 5.26 -14.57 1.69
C THR A 57 3.90 -13.93 1.45
N LYS A 58 3.12 -14.49 0.51
CA LYS A 58 1.79 -14.01 0.11
C LYS A 58 0.91 -13.65 1.31
N LEU A 59 0.81 -12.35 1.60
CA LEU A 59 0.15 -11.87 2.82
C LEU A 59 -1.36 -12.07 2.75
N LYS A 60 -1.91 -12.54 3.87
CA LYS A 60 -3.35 -12.67 4.10
C LYS A 60 -3.85 -11.57 5.03
N GLY A 61 -5.16 -11.33 5.02
CA GLY A 61 -5.80 -10.35 5.90
C GLY A 61 -5.44 -8.90 5.54
N THR A 62 -5.31 -8.60 4.26
CA THR A 62 -4.81 -7.31 3.73
C THR A 62 -5.89 -6.22 3.64
N SER A 63 -7.07 -6.40 4.21
CA SER A 63 -8.16 -5.39 4.18
C SER A 63 -7.83 -4.07 4.88
N ARG A 64 -6.71 -4.02 5.61
CA ARG A 64 -6.15 -2.84 6.29
C ARG A 64 -4.74 -2.49 5.80
N LEU A 65 -4.34 -3.02 4.65
CA LEU A 65 -3.06 -2.75 4.00
C LEU A 65 -3.34 -2.27 2.57
N ILE A 66 -2.71 -1.16 2.20
CA ILE A 66 -2.76 -0.64 0.84
C ILE A 66 -1.33 -0.63 0.31
N ILE A 67 -1.07 -1.43 -0.72
CA ILE A 67 0.14 -1.38 -1.54
C ILE A 67 -0.37 -1.30 -2.97
N TRP A 68 -0.25 -0.12 -3.59
CA TRP A 68 -0.92 0.18 -4.86
C TRP A 68 -0.57 -0.81 -5.98
N ASP A 69 0.69 -1.23 -6.05
CA ASP A 69 1.15 -2.20 -7.04
C ASP A 69 0.57 -3.60 -6.80
N ARG A 70 0.35 -4.00 -5.54
CA ARG A 70 -0.30 -5.27 -5.17
C ARG A 70 -1.81 -5.24 -5.37
N ILE A 71 -2.43 -4.07 -5.42
CA ILE A 71 -3.82 -3.95 -5.90
C ILE A 71 -3.85 -4.09 -7.42
N SER A 72 -2.96 -3.38 -8.11
CA SER A 72 -2.88 -3.38 -9.58
C SER A 72 -2.58 -4.76 -10.17
N ASN A 73 -1.91 -5.65 -9.44
CA ASN A 73 -1.61 -7.01 -9.90
C ASN A 73 -2.61 -8.07 -9.39
N GLY A 74 -3.55 -7.69 -8.52
CA GLY A 74 -4.60 -8.57 -7.99
C GLY A 74 -4.28 -9.34 -6.70
N ASP A 75 -3.12 -9.14 -6.06
CA ASP A 75 -2.81 -9.77 -4.77
C ASP A 75 -3.59 -9.15 -3.59
N ILE A 76 -3.92 -7.87 -3.70
CA ILE A 76 -4.88 -7.15 -2.85
C ILE A 76 -6.09 -6.80 -3.72
N ILE A 77 -7.29 -7.16 -3.27
CA ILE A 77 -8.48 -7.11 -4.12
C ILE A 77 -9.14 -5.72 -4.23
N PHE A 78 -8.87 -4.80 -3.30
CA PHE A 78 -9.36 -3.42 -3.31
C PHE A 78 -8.56 -2.54 -2.35
N GLU A 79 -8.67 -1.22 -2.48
CA GLU A 79 -8.12 -0.28 -1.50
C GLU A 79 -8.95 -0.32 -0.21
N GLY A 80 -8.45 -1.08 0.77
CA GLY A 80 -9.11 -1.25 2.05
C GLY A 80 -9.16 0.04 2.89
N LYS A 81 -9.57 -0.07 4.15
CA LYS A 81 -9.58 1.07 5.11
C LYS A 81 -8.26 1.15 5.86
N GLY A 82 -7.17 1.04 5.12
CA GLY A 82 -5.85 0.61 5.61
C GLY A 82 -4.78 1.69 5.60
N LEU A 83 -3.58 1.28 5.99
CA LEU A 83 -2.37 2.08 5.86
C LEU A 83 -1.80 1.93 4.45
N VAL A 84 -1.46 3.05 3.83
CA VAL A 84 -0.69 3.07 2.57
C VAL A 84 0.77 2.82 2.90
N ILE A 85 1.33 1.79 2.29
CA ILE A 85 2.73 1.41 2.43
C ILE A 85 3.36 1.32 1.04
N GLU A 86 4.45 2.07 0.85
CA GLU A 86 5.20 2.09 -0.42
C GLU A 86 6.08 0.84 -0.60
N ASN A 87 6.60 0.29 0.51
CA ASN A 87 7.37 -0.94 0.45
C ASN A 87 6.47 -2.16 0.21
N ASP A 88 6.94 -3.07 -0.64
CA ASP A 88 6.26 -4.33 -0.91
C ASP A 88 6.40 -5.32 0.26
N LEU A 89 5.51 -5.20 1.24
CA LEU A 89 5.51 -6.02 2.46
C LEU A 89 5.24 -7.51 2.20
N PHE A 90 4.87 -7.90 0.99
CA PHE A 90 4.78 -9.30 0.60
C PHE A 90 6.17 -9.94 0.49
N THR A 91 7.23 -9.14 0.32
CA THR A 91 8.61 -9.62 0.26
C THR A 91 9.36 -9.42 1.56
N VAL A 92 10.32 -10.29 1.84
CA VAL A 92 11.27 -10.12 2.96
C VAL A 92 12.00 -8.78 2.86
N ALA A 93 12.51 -8.45 1.68
CA ALA A 93 13.19 -7.19 1.39
C ALA A 93 12.34 -5.97 1.72
N GLY A 94 11.06 -5.96 1.30
CA GLY A 94 10.18 -4.82 1.54
C GLY A 94 9.85 -4.63 3.01
N ARG A 95 9.63 -5.71 3.76
CA ARG A 95 9.44 -5.62 5.21
C ARG A 95 10.71 -5.18 5.94
N ALA A 96 11.87 -5.68 5.53
CA ALA A 96 13.16 -5.26 6.09
C ALA A 96 13.41 -3.76 5.85
N ASN A 97 13.17 -3.27 4.64
CA ASN A 97 13.32 -1.86 4.33
C ASN A 97 12.31 -0.99 5.10
N GLN A 98 11.06 -1.45 5.25
CA GLN A 98 10.06 -0.75 6.08
C GLN A 98 10.50 -0.65 7.54
N LEU A 99 11.04 -1.73 8.11
CA LEU A 99 11.57 -1.74 9.47
C LEU A 99 12.70 -0.72 9.63
N LEU A 100 13.66 -0.72 8.70
CA LEU A 100 14.77 0.23 8.73
C LEU A 100 14.31 1.68 8.63
N GLN A 101 13.37 1.98 7.75
CA GLN A 101 12.77 3.31 7.63
C GLN A 101 12.09 3.73 8.93
N ASN A 102 11.29 2.85 9.53
CA ASN A 102 10.58 3.14 10.77
C ASN A 102 11.52 3.33 11.97
N LEU A 103 12.57 2.51 12.09
CA LEU A 103 13.52 2.56 13.19
C LEU A 103 14.47 3.76 13.11
N THR A 104 14.87 4.16 11.91
CA THR A 104 15.89 5.21 11.74
C THR A 104 15.29 6.56 11.35
N ASN A 105 14.02 6.60 10.95
CA ASN A 105 13.38 7.74 10.32
C ASN A 105 14.15 8.27 9.09
N LYS A 106 14.87 7.38 8.38
CA LYS A 106 15.61 7.66 7.15
C LYS A 106 14.95 7.01 5.96
N ASN A 107 15.01 7.68 4.81
CA ASN A 107 14.54 7.09 3.55
C ASN A 107 15.65 7.06 2.50
N PHE A 108 16.05 5.87 2.06
CA PHE A 108 17.04 5.69 0.98
C PHE A 108 16.45 5.14 -0.33
N GLY A 109 15.13 4.98 -0.37
CA GLY A 109 14.36 4.39 -1.46
C GLY A 109 13.34 3.37 -0.94
N PHE A 110 12.52 2.87 -1.87
CA PHE A 110 11.49 1.88 -1.59
C PHE A 110 11.80 0.56 -2.30
N VAL A 111 11.37 -0.54 -1.70
CA VAL A 111 11.34 -1.85 -2.35
C VAL A 111 9.94 -2.04 -2.92
N THR A 112 9.82 -2.19 -4.23
CA THR A 112 8.53 -2.45 -4.90
C THR A 112 8.52 -3.86 -5.47
N ILE A 113 7.35 -4.32 -5.95
CA ILE A 113 7.24 -5.63 -6.62
C ILE A 113 8.15 -5.74 -7.86
N ASN A 114 8.53 -4.60 -8.43
CA ASN A 114 9.37 -4.53 -9.63
C ASN A 114 10.85 -4.27 -9.32
N SER A 115 11.24 -4.18 -8.03
CA SER A 115 12.63 -3.93 -7.66
C SER A 115 13.56 -5.01 -8.19
N THR A 116 14.59 -4.58 -8.89
CA THR A 116 15.62 -5.45 -9.46
C THR A 116 16.68 -5.80 -8.41
N LYS A 117 17.38 -6.93 -8.62
CA LYS A 117 18.50 -7.33 -7.73
C LYS A 117 19.57 -6.25 -7.57
N ASN A 118 19.83 -5.48 -8.64
CA ASN A 118 20.83 -4.40 -8.59
C ASN A 118 20.35 -3.20 -7.77
N GLU A 119 19.08 -2.83 -7.88
CA GLU A 119 18.47 -1.78 -7.05
C GLU A 119 18.46 -2.19 -5.58
N LEU A 120 18.07 -3.43 -5.26
CA LEU A 120 18.10 -3.95 -3.90
C LEU A 120 19.51 -3.98 -3.31
N LYS A 121 20.51 -4.39 -4.11
CA LYS A 121 21.92 -4.36 -3.68
C LYS A 121 22.39 -2.92 -3.42
N THR A 122 21.98 -1.98 -4.27
CA THR A 122 22.29 -0.55 -4.09
C THR A 122 21.65 0.00 -2.82
N LEU A 123 20.37 -0.32 -2.58
CA LEU A 123 19.64 0.09 -1.39
C LEU A 123 20.26 -0.51 -0.12
N LYS A 124 20.61 -1.80 -0.13
CA LYS A 124 21.36 -2.44 0.95
C LYS A 124 22.66 -1.70 1.25
N ASN A 125 23.46 -1.39 0.23
CA ASN A 125 24.73 -0.68 0.43
C ASN A 125 24.52 0.71 1.04
N LYS A 126 23.48 1.46 0.61
CA LYS A 126 23.12 2.74 1.23
C LYS A 126 22.82 2.58 2.72
N TRP A 127 22.05 1.57 3.11
CA TRP A 127 21.80 1.28 4.53
C TRP A 127 23.07 0.93 5.29
N ILE A 128 23.92 0.06 4.75
CA ILE A 128 25.18 -0.33 5.38
C ILE A 128 26.12 0.88 5.54
N ASP A 129 26.21 1.75 4.53
CA ASP A 129 27.00 2.98 4.61
C ASP A 129 26.48 3.91 5.70
N PHE A 130 25.17 4.14 5.76
CA PHE A 130 24.54 4.93 6.83
C PHE A 130 24.81 4.34 8.23
N LEU A 131 24.64 3.02 8.39
CA LEU A 131 24.89 2.32 9.67
C LEU A 131 26.37 2.28 10.08
N ASN A 132 27.27 2.56 9.14
CA ASN A 132 28.69 2.78 9.39
C ASN A 132 29.05 4.27 9.45
N GLU A 133 28.07 5.13 9.73
CA GLU A 133 28.23 6.57 10.00
C GLU A 133 28.77 7.36 8.79
N LYS A 134 28.58 6.84 7.58
CA LYS A 134 28.82 7.60 6.35
C LYS A 134 27.60 8.44 5.99
N THR A 135 27.84 9.57 5.35
CA THR A 135 26.77 10.40 4.79
C THR A 135 26.18 9.72 3.56
N VAL A 136 24.85 9.55 3.56
CA VAL A 136 24.09 8.98 2.44
C VAL A 136 22.95 9.93 2.11
N GLU A 137 22.77 10.22 0.82
CA GLU A 137 21.68 11.07 0.36
C GLU A 137 20.33 10.35 0.52
N GLU A 138 19.39 11.02 1.18
CA GLU A 138 18.03 10.53 1.36
C GLU A 138 17.21 10.66 0.07
N TYR A 139 16.42 9.63 -0.22
CA TYR A 139 15.44 9.64 -1.29
C TYR A 139 14.33 10.64 -0.97
N LYS A 140 13.99 11.47 -1.95
CA LYS A 140 12.90 12.45 -1.85
C LYS A 140 11.72 11.94 -2.68
N PRO A 141 10.62 11.51 -2.05
CA PRO A 141 9.42 11.13 -2.77
C PRO A 141 8.87 12.28 -3.62
N GLU A 142 8.13 11.91 -4.67
CA GLU A 142 7.37 12.87 -5.46
C GLU A 142 6.36 13.62 -4.59
N GLN A 143 6.18 14.90 -4.87
CA GLN A 143 5.25 15.76 -4.13
C GLN A 143 4.07 16.15 -5.02
N PHE A 144 2.87 15.77 -4.59
CA PHE A 144 1.62 16.11 -5.27
C PHE A 144 1.08 17.43 -4.70
N LYS A 145 1.68 18.56 -5.11
CA LYS A 145 1.26 19.90 -4.67
C LYS A 145 -0.23 20.11 -4.93
N ASN A 146 -0.90 20.72 -3.95
CA ASN A 146 -2.34 20.99 -3.93
C ASN A 146 -3.23 19.74 -4.01
N SER A 147 -2.68 18.53 -3.84
CA SER A 147 -3.49 17.33 -3.67
C SER A 147 -4.36 17.44 -2.43
N LYS A 148 -5.62 17.00 -2.56
CA LYS A 148 -6.52 16.84 -1.41
C LYS A 148 -6.11 15.66 -0.51
N ILE A 149 -5.56 14.60 -1.10
CA ILE A 149 -5.09 13.39 -0.40
C ILE A 149 -3.80 12.89 -1.11
N PRO A 150 -2.62 13.30 -0.64
CA PRO A 150 -1.34 12.94 -1.28
C PRO A 150 -1.13 11.44 -1.47
N GLU A 151 -1.59 10.61 -0.54
CA GLU A 151 -1.36 9.16 -0.49
C GLU A 151 -2.04 8.39 -1.65
N ILE A 152 -3.07 8.97 -2.27
CA ILE A 152 -3.78 8.39 -3.42
C ILE A 152 -3.40 9.06 -4.75
N SER A 153 -2.46 10.01 -4.73
CA SER A 153 -2.22 10.90 -5.88
C SER A 153 -1.23 10.36 -6.89
N SER A 154 -0.55 9.26 -6.62
CA SER A 154 0.38 8.66 -7.58
C SER A 154 -0.35 7.98 -8.74
N LEU A 155 0.32 7.88 -9.90
CA LEU A 155 -0.23 7.11 -11.03
C LEU A 155 -0.44 5.63 -10.68
N SER A 156 0.39 5.07 -9.79
CA SER A 156 0.18 3.72 -9.26
C SER A 156 -1.13 3.61 -8.48
N ALA A 157 -1.47 4.62 -7.68
CA ALA A 157 -2.75 4.66 -6.97
C ALA A 157 -3.93 4.80 -7.95
N VAL A 158 -3.85 5.69 -8.94
CA VAL A 158 -4.89 5.81 -9.99
C VAL A 158 -5.13 4.48 -10.68
N LYS A 159 -4.07 3.81 -11.13
CA LYS A 159 -4.16 2.49 -11.75
C LYS A 159 -4.84 1.48 -10.82
N ALA A 160 -4.40 1.44 -9.56
CA ALA A 160 -4.91 0.52 -8.55
C ALA A 160 -6.41 0.71 -8.31
N LEU A 161 -6.87 1.95 -8.16
CA LEU A 161 -8.28 2.29 -7.98
C LEU A 161 -9.13 1.85 -9.20
N ILE A 162 -8.63 2.07 -10.41
CA ILE A 162 -9.34 1.68 -11.63
C ILE A 162 -9.40 0.15 -11.78
N VAL A 163 -8.32 -0.54 -11.43
CA VAL A 163 -8.27 -2.01 -11.41
C VAL A 163 -9.17 -2.58 -10.32
N SER A 164 -9.16 -1.98 -9.11
CA SER A 164 -9.98 -2.45 -7.99
C SER A 164 -11.46 -2.33 -8.30
N LEU A 165 -11.91 -1.30 -9.02
CA LEU A 165 -13.33 -1.13 -9.43
C LEU A 165 -13.90 -2.28 -10.27
N GLN A 166 -13.06 -3.08 -10.92
CA GLN A 166 -13.56 -4.12 -11.82
C GLN A 166 -14.32 -5.21 -11.06
N ALA A 167 -15.25 -5.88 -11.74
CA ALA A 167 -16.06 -6.95 -11.16
C ALA A 167 -15.16 -8.07 -10.62
N ASN A 168 -15.42 -8.51 -9.39
CA ASN A 168 -14.61 -9.52 -8.72
C ASN A 168 -15.48 -10.37 -7.80
N SER A 169 -15.47 -11.69 -8.00
CA SER A 169 -16.32 -12.62 -7.24
C SER A 169 -16.00 -12.64 -5.74
N LEU A 170 -14.76 -12.36 -5.33
CA LEU A 170 -14.39 -12.26 -3.92
C LEU A 170 -14.97 -11.00 -3.28
N LYS A 171 -15.00 -9.87 -4.01
CA LYS A 171 -15.67 -8.64 -3.54
C LYS A 171 -17.18 -8.88 -3.38
N ASP A 172 -17.81 -9.57 -4.33
CA ASP A 172 -19.22 -9.94 -4.25
C ASP A 172 -19.51 -10.80 -3.01
N GLU A 173 -18.64 -11.78 -2.74
CA GLU A 173 -18.78 -12.66 -1.58
C GLU A 173 -18.61 -11.90 -0.25
N ILE A 174 -17.62 -11.00 -0.17
CA ILE A 174 -17.40 -10.13 1.00
C ILE A 174 -18.63 -9.26 1.25
N THR A 175 -19.15 -8.63 0.19
CA THR A 175 -20.33 -7.76 0.24
C THR A 175 -21.54 -8.54 0.75
N LYS A 176 -21.84 -9.70 0.15
CA LYS A 176 -22.96 -10.58 0.56
C LYS A 176 -22.83 -11.03 2.01
N LYS A 177 -21.63 -11.45 2.42
CA LYS A 177 -21.36 -11.86 3.82
C LYS A 177 -21.59 -10.70 4.79
N CYS A 178 -21.13 -9.49 4.44
CA CYS A 178 -21.32 -8.30 5.26
C CYS A 178 -22.80 -7.94 5.37
N LEU A 179 -23.53 -7.86 4.25
CA LEU A 179 -24.95 -7.55 4.20
C LEU A 179 -25.77 -8.52 5.05
N LYS A 180 -25.51 -9.82 4.89
CA LYS A 180 -26.24 -10.84 5.63
C LYS A 180 -25.96 -10.79 7.14
N LYS A 181 -24.69 -10.61 7.51
CA LYS A 181 -24.25 -10.65 8.92
C LYS A 181 -24.59 -9.39 9.71
N VAL A 182 -24.43 -8.22 9.10
CA VAL A 182 -24.55 -6.93 9.78
C VAL A 182 -25.95 -6.34 9.64
N TYR A 183 -26.57 -6.49 8.47
CA TYR A 183 -27.83 -5.82 8.13
C TYR A 183 -29.00 -6.78 7.92
N ASN A 184 -28.77 -8.10 7.94
CA ASN A 184 -29.75 -9.13 7.58
C ASN A 184 -30.38 -8.92 6.20
N LEU A 185 -29.57 -8.46 5.23
CA LEU A 185 -29.98 -8.21 3.84
C LEU A 185 -29.36 -9.24 2.90
N ASP A 186 -30.09 -9.62 1.85
CA ASP A 186 -29.59 -10.52 0.81
C ASP A 186 -28.94 -9.78 -0.38
N LYS A 187 -29.29 -8.50 -0.57
CA LYS A 187 -28.76 -7.62 -1.63
C LYS A 187 -28.54 -6.20 -1.12
N MET A 188 -27.67 -5.46 -1.81
CA MET A 188 -27.45 -4.04 -1.54
C MET A 188 -28.75 -3.26 -1.81
N PRO A 189 -29.17 -2.35 -0.91
CA PRO A 189 -30.31 -1.47 -1.15
C PRO A 189 -30.03 -0.48 -2.29
N ASP A 190 -31.08 -0.10 -3.02
CA ASP A 190 -31.00 0.93 -4.07
C ASP A 190 -30.86 2.35 -3.47
N ASP A 191 -31.23 2.52 -2.20
CA ASP A 191 -31.04 3.78 -1.46
C ASP A 191 -29.56 4.04 -1.18
N LYS A 192 -29.00 5.04 -1.86
CA LYS A 192 -27.60 5.48 -1.73
C LYS A 192 -27.25 6.03 -0.34
N ASN A 193 -28.24 6.40 0.47
CA ASN A 193 -28.03 6.84 1.85
C ASN A 193 -28.06 5.69 2.86
N SER A 194 -28.30 4.46 2.40
CA SER A 194 -28.30 3.29 3.27
C SER A 194 -26.90 3.07 3.86
N SER A 195 -26.83 2.88 5.18
CA SER A 195 -25.59 2.50 5.84
C SER A 195 -25.03 1.15 5.37
N ALA A 196 -25.84 0.33 4.70
CA ALA A 196 -25.39 -0.90 4.06
C ALA A 196 -24.34 -0.68 2.97
N ILE A 197 -24.21 0.53 2.42
CA ILE A 197 -23.16 0.89 1.44
C ILE A 197 -21.74 0.64 1.98
N TYR A 198 -21.54 0.65 3.31
CA TYR A 198 -20.23 0.32 3.90
C TYR A 198 -19.85 -1.15 3.80
N CYS A 199 -20.75 -2.02 3.33
CA CYS A 199 -20.43 -3.37 2.92
C CYS A 199 -19.80 -3.44 1.53
N ASP A 200 -19.91 -2.39 0.72
CA ASP A 200 -19.26 -2.29 -0.58
C ASP A 200 -17.75 -1.98 -0.41
N PRO A 201 -16.86 -2.88 -0.86
CA PRO A 201 -15.43 -2.62 -0.86
C PRO A 201 -15.03 -1.35 -1.63
N ASP A 202 -15.80 -0.97 -2.65
CA ASP A 202 -15.49 0.14 -3.56
C ASP A 202 -16.15 1.46 -3.14
N SER A 203 -16.69 1.53 -1.91
CA SER A 203 -17.48 2.67 -1.41
C SER A 203 -16.80 4.04 -1.54
N TYR A 204 -15.47 4.09 -1.63
CA TYR A 204 -14.71 5.33 -1.78
C TYR A 204 -14.00 5.48 -3.13
N THR A 205 -13.86 4.40 -3.91
CA THR A 205 -13.00 4.37 -5.11
C THR A 205 -13.43 5.41 -6.14
N TYR A 206 -14.74 5.51 -6.41
CA TYR A 206 -15.29 6.50 -7.33
C TYR A 206 -15.05 7.94 -6.85
N ALA A 207 -15.14 8.19 -5.54
CA ALA A 207 -14.90 9.52 -4.99
C ALA A 207 -13.42 9.91 -5.09
N TYR A 208 -12.51 8.95 -4.88
CA TYR A 208 -11.07 9.15 -5.08
C TYR A 208 -10.74 9.45 -6.54
N LEU A 209 -11.30 8.69 -7.49
CA LEU A 209 -11.10 8.97 -8.90
C LEU A 209 -11.70 10.33 -9.31
N ALA A 210 -12.92 10.64 -8.90
CA ALA A 210 -13.54 11.95 -9.14
C ALA A 210 -12.66 13.09 -8.62
N MET A 211 -12.11 12.93 -7.41
CA MET A 211 -11.19 13.88 -6.80
C MET A 211 -9.92 14.09 -7.63
N LEU A 212 -9.31 13.00 -8.11
CA LEU A 212 -8.07 13.02 -8.88
C LEU A 212 -8.24 13.58 -10.29
N PHE A 213 -9.47 13.65 -10.81
CA PHE A 213 -9.78 14.14 -12.17
C PHE A 213 -10.70 15.38 -12.19
N GLY A 214 -10.88 16.03 -11.03
CA GLY A 214 -11.60 17.31 -10.94
C GLY A 214 -13.12 17.21 -11.14
N ASP A 215 -13.72 16.03 -10.99
CA ASP A 215 -15.17 15.88 -11.08
C ASP A 215 -15.86 16.44 -9.82
N GLU A 216 -16.65 17.51 -9.98
CA GLU A 216 -17.37 18.14 -8.86
C GLU A 216 -18.59 17.34 -8.39
N LYS A 217 -19.14 16.47 -9.24
CA LYS A 217 -20.33 15.65 -8.97
C LYS A 217 -20.10 14.24 -9.46
N VAL A 218 -20.73 13.28 -8.78
CA VAL A 218 -20.75 11.88 -9.22
C VAL A 218 -21.37 11.81 -10.62
N ASN A 219 -20.58 11.36 -11.58
CA ASN A 219 -21.05 11.10 -12.93
C ASN A 219 -21.32 9.60 -13.09
N GLU A 220 -22.60 9.22 -13.10
CA GLU A 220 -23.03 7.83 -13.24
C GLU A 220 -22.62 7.20 -14.59
N SER A 221 -22.28 8.01 -15.60
CA SER A 221 -21.76 7.50 -16.86
C SER A 221 -20.31 7.02 -16.77
N LYS A 222 -19.57 7.38 -15.70
CA LYS A 222 -18.19 6.95 -15.46
C LYS A 222 -18.16 5.67 -14.61
N ASP A 223 -18.75 4.60 -15.15
CA ASP A 223 -18.75 3.29 -14.50
C ASP A 223 -17.34 2.63 -14.55
N ALA A 224 -17.21 1.45 -13.93
CA ALA A 224 -15.95 0.70 -13.92
C ALA A 224 -15.36 0.44 -15.32
N LYS A 225 -16.21 0.21 -16.34
CA LYS A 225 -15.75 -0.04 -17.71
C LYS A 225 -15.27 1.24 -18.38
N TRP A 226 -15.96 2.35 -18.13
CA TRP A 226 -15.54 3.66 -18.59
C TRP A 226 -14.17 4.03 -18.04
N TRP A 227 -13.95 3.87 -16.72
CA TRP A 227 -12.64 4.18 -16.10
C TRP A 227 -11.51 3.32 -16.66
N LEU A 228 -11.77 2.04 -16.89
CA LEU A 228 -10.78 1.15 -17.51
C LEU A 228 -10.44 1.57 -18.94
N SER A 229 -11.45 1.95 -19.73
CA SER A 229 -11.26 2.42 -21.11
C SER A 229 -10.47 3.74 -21.13
N PHE A 230 -10.88 4.70 -20.30
CA PHE A 230 -10.19 5.96 -20.11
C PHE A 230 -8.71 5.75 -19.74
N TRP A 231 -8.42 4.87 -18.78
CA TRP A 231 -7.04 4.56 -18.40
C TRP A 231 -6.22 4.00 -19.56
N ASN A 232 -6.76 3.01 -20.28
CA ASN A 232 -6.04 2.38 -21.38
C ASN A 232 -5.73 3.34 -22.53
N GLU A 233 -6.61 4.30 -22.77
CA GLU A 233 -6.43 5.32 -23.81
C GLU A 233 -5.47 6.44 -23.38
N ASN A 234 -5.44 6.81 -22.10
CA ASN A 234 -4.83 8.07 -21.66
C ASN A 234 -3.63 7.94 -20.71
N LYS A 235 -3.37 6.77 -20.09
CA LYS A 235 -2.37 6.60 -19.02
C LYS A 235 -0.99 7.20 -19.32
N ASP A 236 -0.53 7.10 -20.56
CA ASP A 236 0.81 7.55 -20.96
C ASP A 236 0.87 9.08 -21.17
N ASN A 237 -0.28 9.74 -21.21
CA ASN A 237 -0.44 11.19 -21.38
C ASN A 237 -0.97 11.88 -20.11
N LEU A 238 -1.15 11.16 -19.00
CA LEU A 238 -1.61 11.75 -17.74
C LEU A 238 -0.49 12.55 -17.08
N VAL A 239 -0.77 13.80 -16.74
CA VAL A 239 0.17 14.71 -16.07
C VAL A 239 -0.51 15.35 -14.87
N TRP A 240 0.21 15.45 -13.75
CA TRP A 240 -0.26 16.15 -12.56
C TRP A 240 -0.26 17.67 -12.78
N ASN A 241 -1.41 18.32 -12.59
CA ASN A 241 -1.51 19.77 -12.53
C ASN A 241 -1.33 20.24 -11.08
N PRO A 242 -0.19 20.87 -10.72
CA PRO A 242 0.12 21.25 -9.35
C PRO A 242 -0.68 22.48 -8.86
N GLU A 243 -1.32 23.23 -9.76
CA GLU A 243 -2.14 24.38 -9.39
C GLU A 243 -3.54 23.92 -8.99
N ASN A 244 -4.11 22.96 -9.73
CA ASN A 244 -5.44 22.42 -9.47
C ASN A 244 -5.44 21.18 -8.55
N GLY A 245 -4.31 20.51 -8.40
CA GLY A 245 -4.20 19.29 -7.58
C GLY A 245 -4.93 18.08 -8.18
N ILE A 246 -4.93 17.96 -9.51
CA ILE A 246 -5.62 16.91 -10.28
C ILE A 246 -4.78 16.47 -11.48
N TYR A 247 -5.12 15.33 -12.07
CA TYR A 247 -4.57 14.87 -13.35
C TYR A 247 -5.30 15.47 -14.54
N GLU A 248 -4.53 15.79 -15.58
CA GLU A 248 -5.00 16.22 -16.88
C GLU A 248 -4.43 15.32 -17.99
N VAL A 249 -5.18 15.16 -19.08
CA VAL A 249 -4.69 14.49 -20.28
C VAL A 249 -3.93 15.51 -21.11
N LYS A 250 -2.63 15.31 -21.27
CA LYS A 250 -1.80 16.13 -22.16
C LYS A 250 -2.23 15.88 -23.61
N LYS A 251 -2.64 16.95 -24.30
CA LYS A 251 -2.95 16.94 -25.74
C LYS A 251 -1.69 17.02 -26.58
#